data_AF-K7WW69-F1
#
_entry.id   AF-K7WW69-F1
#
_cell.length_a   1.000
_cell.length_b   1.000
_cell.length_c   1.000
_cell.angle_alpha   90.00
_cell.angle_beta   90.00
_cell.angle_gamma   90.00
#
_symmetry.space_group_name_H-M   'P 1'
#
loop_
_entity.id
_entity.type
_entity.pdbx_description
1 polymer ?
#
loop_
_entity_poly.entity_id
_entity_poly.type
_entity_poly.pdbx_seq_one_letter_code
_entity_poly.pdbx_strand_id
1 'polypeptide(L)' 'MKIKVIIHKEEAGYWAEVPAIPGCATQGDTFEELLQNLYEAVEGCLLVNVDSLEFD' A
#
# COMPACT_ATOMS: atom_id res chain seq x y z
N MET A 1 14.87 -0.08 4.06
CA MET A 1 13.93 -0.14 5.21
C MET A 1 13.22 -1.50 5.19
N LYS A 2 12.72 -2.00 6.32
CA LYS A 2 11.85 -3.19 6.36
C LYS A 2 10.50 -2.78 6.92
N ILE A 3 9.44 -2.95 6.14
CA ILE A 3 8.07 -2.63 6.53
C ILE A 3 7.28 -3.93 6.58
N LYS A 4 6.45 -4.09 7.61
CA LYS A 4 5.51 -5.22 7.70
C LYS A 4 4.22 -4.84 6.97
N VAL A 5 3.70 -5.78 6.21
CA VAL A 5 2.46 -5.65 5.44
C VAL A 5 1.54 -6.81 5.79
N ILE A 6 0.23 -6.55 5.73
CA ILE A 6 -0.79 -7.58 5.89
C ILE A 6 -1.37 -7.85 4.51
N ILE A 7 -1.33 -9.10 4.09
CA ILE A 7 -1.84 -9.53 2.79
C ILE A 7 -3.13 -10.31 3.01
N HIS A 8 -4.15 -9.94 2.26
CA HIS A 8 -5.46 -10.54 2.26
C HIS A 8 -5.70 -11.20 0.90
N LYS A 9 -6.14 -12.45 0.93
CA LYS A 9 -6.57 -13.17 -0.26
C LYS A 9 -8.08 -13.02 -0.41
N GLU A 10 -8.53 -12.66 -1.60
CA GLU A 10 -9.95 -12.56 -1.92
C GLU A 10 -10.38 -13.66 -2.89
N GLU A 11 -11.66 -13.66 -3.29
CA GLU A 11 -12.17 -14.60 -4.30
C GLU A 11 -11.49 -14.41 -5.65
N ALA A 12 -11.16 -13.16 -6.00
CA ALA A 12 -10.42 -12.78 -7.20
C ALA A 12 -9.24 -11.88 -6.81
N GLY A 13 -8.05 -12.47 -6.71
CA GLY A 13 -6.81 -11.75 -6.44
C GLY A 13 -6.51 -11.52 -4.97
N TYR A 14 -5.82 -10.41 -4.71
CA TYR A 14 -5.27 -10.06 -3.41
C TYR A 14 -5.34 -8.56 -3.19
N TRP A 15 -5.39 -8.17 -1.91
CA TRP A 15 -5.06 -6.81 -1.50
C TRP A 15 -4.15 -6.84 -0.29
N ALA A 16 -3.48 -5.73 -0.05
CA ALA A 16 -2.57 -5.58 1.08
C ALA A 16 -2.66 -4.17 1.66
N GLU A 17 -2.44 -4.10 2.97
CA GLU A 17 -2.30 -2.85 3.71
C GLU A 17 -0.97 -2.79 4.45
N VAL A 18 -0.55 -1.55 4.73
CA VAL A 18 0.68 -1.26 5.45
C VAL A 18 0.32 -0.61 6.79
N PRO A 19 0.25 -1.38 7.90
CA PRO A 19 -0.19 -0.83 9.19
C PRO A 19 0.67 0.35 9.71
N ALA A 20 1.93 0.43 9.28
CA ALA A 20 2.83 1.52 9.64
C ALA A 20 2.56 2.82 8.85
N ILE A 21 1.77 2.77 7.77
CA ILE A 21 1.42 3.90 6.91
C ILE A 21 -0.10 3.88 6.74
N PRO A 22 -0.86 4.49 7.67
CA PRO A 22 -2.32 4.50 7.60
C PRO A 22 -2.83 5.05 6.26
N GLY A 23 -3.74 4.32 5.62
CA GLY A 23 -4.27 4.67 4.30
C GLY A 23 -3.45 4.13 3.11
N CYS A 24 -2.27 3.58 3.34
CA CYS A 24 -1.50 2.90 2.28
C CYS A 24 -2.03 1.46 2.10
N ALA A 25 -2.81 1.26 1.06
CA ALA A 25 -3.32 -0.03 0.63
C ALA A 25 -3.27 -0.15 -0.89
N THR A 26 -3.22 -1.39 -1.39
CA THR A 26 -3.22 -1.69 -2.83
C THR A 26 -3.80 -3.08 -3.09
N GLN A 27 -4.07 -3.38 -4.36
CA GLN A 27 -4.62 -4.66 -4.81
C GLN A 27 -3.95 -5.15 -6.10
N GLY A 28 -4.10 -6.43 -6.40
CA GLY A 28 -3.65 -7.04 -7.65
C GLY A 28 -4.30 -8.41 -7.88
N ASP A 29 -4.48 -8.79 -9.14
CA ASP A 29 -5.09 -10.07 -9.54
C ASP A 29 -4.17 -11.25 -9.21
N THR A 30 -2.85 -11.01 -9.17
CA THR A 30 -1.82 -11.98 -8.80
C THR A 30 -0.99 -11.49 -7.62
N PHE A 31 -0.29 -12.43 -6.96
CA PHE A 31 0.59 -12.08 -5.85
C PHE A 31 1.77 -11.22 -6.32
N GLU A 32 2.33 -11.52 -7.50
CA GLU A 32 3.40 -10.74 -8.11
C GLU A 32 2.96 -9.30 -8.42
N GLU A 33 1.77 -9.12 -9.01
CA GLU A 33 1.20 -7.80 -9.28
C GLU A 33 0.93 -7.03 -7.99
N LEU A 34 0.31 -7.66 -6.99
CA LEU A 34 0.09 -7.06 -5.69
C LEU A 34 1.42 -6.55 -5.10
N LEU A 35 2.47 -7.37 -5.17
CA LEU A 35 3.77 -7.02 -4.61
C LEU A 35 4.39 -5.82 -5.34
N GLN A 36 4.26 -5.75 -6.66
CA GLN A 36 4.71 -4.60 -7.45
C GLN A 36 3.95 -3.32 -7.09
N ASN A 37 2.62 -3.39 -7.08
CA ASN A 37 1.77 -2.26 -6.73
C ASN A 37 2.01 -1.79 -5.28
N LEU A 38 2.40 -2.70 -4.38
CA LEU A 38 2.68 -2.41 -2.98
C LEU A 38 3.96 -1.60 -2.81
N TYR A 39 5.00 -1.89 -3.59
CA TYR A 39 6.22 -1.07 -3.60
C TYR A 39 5.94 0.35 -4.07
N GLU A 40 5.15 0.51 -5.14
CA GLU A 40 4.76 1.82 -5.68
C GLU A 40 3.90 2.59 -4.68
N ALA A 41 2.92 1.94 -4.03
CA ALA A 41 2.06 2.58 -3.03
C ALA A 41 2.87 3.07 -1.82
N VAL A 42 3.78 2.23 -1.29
CA VAL A 42 4.67 2.61 -0.18
C VAL A 42 5.57 3.79 -0.58
N GLU A 43 6.17 3.75 -1.76
CA GLU A 43 7.01 4.83 -2.26
C GLU A 43 6.21 6.14 -2.36
N GLY A 44 5.02 6.10 -2.98
CA GLY A 44 4.13 7.24 -3.10
C GLY A 44 3.74 7.84 -1.74
N CYS A 45 3.38 7.01 -0.77
CA CYS A 45 3.02 7.47 0.57
C CYS A 45 4.20 8.07 1.35
N LEU A 46 5.43 7.62 1.11
CA LEU A 46 6.63 8.17 1.76
C LEU A 46 7.13 9.47 1.10
N LEU A 47 6.80 9.70 -0.17
CA LEU A 47 7.14 10.93 -0.89
C LEU A 47 6.23 12.09 -0.49
N VAL A 48 4.98 11.81 -0.10
CA VAL A 48 4.03 12.83 0.33
C VAL A 48 4.21 13.13 1.82
N ASN A 49 4.50 14.39 2.15
CA ASN A 49 4.42 14.85 3.53
C ASN A 49 2.95 15.15 3.87
N VAL A 50 2.29 14.25 4.60
CA VAL A 50 0.87 14.38 4.96
C VAL A 50 0.60 15.65 5.78
N ASP A 51 1.58 16.13 6.55
CA ASP A 51 1.48 17.39 7.32
C ASP A 51 1.41 18.64 6.41
N SER A 52 1.70 18.51 5.12
CA SER A 52 1.65 19.61 4.15
C SER A 52 0.36 19.68 3.33
N LEU A 53 -0.61 18.79 3.61
CA LEU A 53 -1.91 18.81 2.95
C LEU A 53 -2.85 19.77 3.70
N GLU A 54 -3.04 20.98 3.16
CA GLU A 54 -4.14 21.86 3.58
C GLU A 54 -5.44 21.34 2.96
N PHE A 55 -6.41 20.99 3.80
CA PHE A 55 -7.77 20.65 3.39
C PHE A 55 -8.64 21.90 3.63
N ASP A 56 -9.04 22.59 2.56
CA ASP A 56 -10.05 23.67 2.59
C ASP A 56 -11.46 23.14 2.87
#